data_AF-A0A9N7BEB7-F1
#
_entry.id   AF-A0A9N7BEB7-F1
#
_cell.length_a   1.000
_cell.length_b   1.000
_cell.length_c   1.000
_cell.angle_alpha   90.00
_cell.angle_beta   90.00
_cell.angle_gamma   90.00
#
_symmetry.space_group_name_H-M   'P 1'
#
loop_
_entity.id
_entity.type
_entity.pdbx_description
1 polymer ?
#
loop_
_entity_poly.entity_id
_entity_poly.type
_entity_poly.pdbx_seq_one_letter_code
_entity_poly.pdbx_strand_id
1 'polypeptide(L)'
;MDRLNKAPLLPNQDKKISKYLQTTDYVFALFKKDKSEQNLYNSKDIYIAGYPNNSYRSVWMQNNPIERNSSTLTSNWRSPTNDKTFAFANEVEEKAGTGLNFNIHDNYWHRVFAAFYGYQYNIDFSSLYYGASGSLAYNEFGQMIGIYNNVKSNVEFGDLLQSATIAPFLQSDNIKVGNNIIYAYNLIDGTDKTKYKYQKSSFRENLQKLYPNGFSDGLKSTKLFDDIFN
;
A
#
# COMPACT_ATOMS: atom_id res chain seq x y z
N MET A 1 -16.00 4.40 8.57
CA MET A 1 -16.82 4.06 7.38
C MET A 1 -17.66 5.22 6.87
N ASP A 2 -18.23 6.05 7.75
CA ASP A 2 -19.18 7.10 7.35
C ASP A 2 -18.60 8.13 6.35
N ARG A 3 -17.31 8.46 6.50
CA ARG A 3 -16.58 9.34 5.57
C ARG A 3 -16.52 8.83 4.12
N LEU A 4 -16.29 7.53 3.92
CA LEU A 4 -16.20 6.92 2.57
C LEU A 4 -17.58 6.87 1.91
N ASN A 5 -18.62 6.55 2.69
CA ASN A 5 -19.99 6.47 2.17
C ASN A 5 -20.59 7.84 1.83
N LYS A 6 -20.19 8.88 2.58
CA LYS A 6 -20.66 10.26 2.38
C LYS A 6 -19.84 11.05 1.36
N ALA A 7 -18.66 10.56 0.96
CA ALA A 7 -17.86 11.20 -0.08
C ALA A 7 -18.51 10.98 -1.45
N PRO A 8 -19.04 12.02 -2.12
CA PRO A 8 -19.69 11.86 -3.41
C PRO A 8 -18.69 11.39 -4.48
N LEU A 9 -17.42 11.79 -4.35
CA LEU A 9 -16.31 11.41 -5.21
C LEU A 9 -15.12 11.02 -4.35
N LEU A 10 -14.54 9.85 -4.61
CA LEU A 10 -13.24 9.44 -4.10
C LEU A 10 -12.30 9.33 -5.29
N PRO A 11 -11.05 9.80 -5.18
CA PRO A 11 -10.12 9.70 -6.29
C PRO A 11 -9.79 8.26 -6.61
N ASN A 12 -9.49 8.03 -7.88
CA ASN A 12 -9.02 6.76 -8.41
C ASN A 12 -9.96 5.58 -8.11
N GLN A 13 -11.26 5.87 -8.02
CA GLN A 13 -12.29 4.89 -7.71
C GLN A 13 -13.47 5.04 -8.66
N ASP A 14 -13.77 3.95 -9.38
CA ASP A 14 -15.06 3.74 -10.03
C ASP A 14 -16.00 2.98 -9.08
N LYS A 15 -17.04 3.69 -8.61
CA LYS A 15 -18.06 3.14 -7.70
C LYS A 15 -18.90 2.01 -8.31
N LYS A 16 -18.92 1.86 -9.63
CA LYS A 16 -19.54 0.70 -10.30
C LYS A 16 -18.71 -0.57 -10.13
N ILE A 17 -17.40 -0.43 -9.98
CA ILE A 17 -16.47 -1.54 -9.76
C ILE A 17 -16.25 -1.77 -8.26
N SER A 18 -15.96 -0.73 -7.50
CA SER A 18 -15.74 -0.82 -6.05
C SER A 18 -16.23 0.42 -5.31
N LYS A 19 -17.02 0.19 -4.25
CA LYS A 19 -17.52 1.26 -3.37
C LYS A 19 -16.50 1.70 -2.32
N TYR A 20 -15.49 0.88 -2.05
CA TYR A 20 -14.63 1.05 -0.86
C TYR A 20 -13.13 1.11 -1.18
N LEU A 21 -12.70 0.50 -2.29
CA LEU A 21 -11.29 0.37 -2.65
C LEU A 21 -10.97 1.22 -3.87
N GLN A 22 -9.69 1.54 -4.05
CA GLN A 22 -9.20 2.09 -5.31
C GLN A 22 -9.44 1.10 -6.45
N THR A 23 -9.75 1.62 -7.64
CA THR A 23 -9.86 0.86 -8.89
C THR A 23 -8.73 1.21 -9.85
N THR A 24 -8.09 2.35 -9.61
CA THR A 24 -6.86 2.80 -10.24
C THR A 24 -5.84 3.11 -9.13
N ASP A 25 -4.61 2.68 -9.28
CA ASP A 25 -3.56 2.98 -8.31
C ASP A 25 -2.74 4.21 -8.74
N TYR A 26 -2.04 4.85 -7.79
CA TYR A 26 -1.25 6.05 -8.06
C TYR A 26 -0.13 5.82 -9.07
N VAL A 27 0.47 4.63 -9.12
CA VAL A 27 1.59 4.32 -10.01
C VAL A 27 1.12 4.15 -11.43
N PHE A 28 0.02 3.43 -11.65
CA PHE A 28 -0.59 3.36 -12.97
C PHE A 28 -1.04 4.75 -13.44
N ALA A 29 -1.70 5.54 -12.58
CA ALA A 29 -2.09 6.91 -12.90
C ALA A 29 -0.86 7.78 -13.27
N LEU A 30 0.26 7.61 -12.56
CA LEU A 30 1.53 8.30 -12.82
C LEU A 30 2.18 7.87 -14.14
N PHE A 31 2.13 6.57 -14.51
CA PHE A 31 2.68 6.08 -15.77
C PHE A 31 1.82 6.46 -16.97
N LYS A 32 0.50 6.48 -16.82
CA LYS A 32 -0.40 6.79 -17.92
C LYS A 32 -0.40 8.28 -18.26
N LYS A 33 -0.40 9.20 -17.28
CA LYS A 33 -0.38 10.68 -17.46
C LYS A 33 -1.25 11.24 -18.59
N ASP A 34 -2.21 10.46 -19.11
CA ASP A 34 -3.00 10.78 -20.28
C ASP A 34 -4.31 11.42 -19.83
N LYS A 35 -4.70 12.47 -20.56
CA LYS A 35 -5.62 13.53 -20.13
C LYS A 35 -7.10 13.14 -20.14
N SER A 36 -7.42 11.87 -20.42
CA SER A 36 -8.79 11.38 -20.57
C SER A 36 -9.40 10.84 -19.27
N GLU A 37 -8.59 10.45 -18.29
CA GLU A 37 -9.04 9.91 -17.01
C GLU A 37 -8.76 10.88 -15.86
N GLN A 38 -9.78 11.22 -15.08
CA GLN A 38 -9.68 12.11 -13.92
C GLN A 38 -9.11 11.38 -12.67
N ASN A 39 -7.97 10.71 -12.83
CA ASN A 39 -7.27 10.03 -11.73
C ASN A 39 -6.18 10.93 -11.13
N LEU A 40 -6.08 10.94 -9.80
CA LEU A 40 -4.96 11.52 -9.09
C LEU A 40 -3.74 10.58 -9.20
N TYR A 41 -2.62 11.11 -9.67
CA TYR A 41 -1.35 10.38 -9.70
C TYR A 41 -0.48 10.67 -8.46
N ASN A 42 -0.97 11.50 -7.54
CA ASN A 42 -0.25 11.86 -6.32
C ASN A 42 -1.20 11.99 -5.12
N SER A 43 -0.68 11.88 -3.90
CA SER A 43 -1.43 12.12 -2.66
C SER A 43 -0.67 13.04 -1.74
N LYS A 44 -1.35 14.07 -1.24
CA LYS A 44 -0.74 15.03 -0.32
C LYS A 44 -0.34 14.29 0.92
N ASP A 45 -1.22 13.54 1.58
CA ASP A 45 -0.91 12.82 2.82
C ASP A 45 -1.09 11.30 2.69
N ILE A 46 -0.22 10.56 3.36
CA ILE A 46 -0.34 9.11 3.57
C ILE A 46 -0.23 8.85 5.07
N TYR A 47 -1.10 7.99 5.62
CA TYR A 47 -1.21 7.68 7.03
C TYR A 47 -0.93 6.20 7.25
N ILE A 48 -0.12 5.87 8.26
CA ILE A 48 0.23 4.48 8.56
C ILE A 48 -0.42 4.03 9.87
N ALA A 49 -1.19 2.97 9.77
CA ALA A 49 -2.02 2.43 10.83
C ALA A 49 -1.28 1.36 11.63
N GLY A 50 -1.12 1.61 12.94
CA GLY A 50 -0.78 0.56 13.89
C GLY A 50 0.71 0.30 14.02
N TYR A 51 1.47 1.32 14.41
CA TYR A 51 2.84 1.12 14.84
C TYR A 51 2.89 0.73 16.33
N PRO A 52 3.58 -0.36 16.73
CA PRO A 52 3.86 -0.60 18.13
C PRO A 52 4.79 0.49 18.65
N ASN A 53 4.34 1.28 19.61
CA ASN A 53 5.26 2.12 20.36
C ASN A 53 6.19 1.24 21.22
N ASN A 54 7.30 1.81 21.71
CA ASN A 54 8.24 1.11 22.61
C ASN A 54 7.60 0.64 23.94
N SER A 55 6.32 0.90 24.17
CA SER A 55 5.53 0.45 25.31
C SER A 55 4.53 -0.66 24.96
N TYR A 56 4.71 -1.35 23.82
CA TYR A 56 3.87 -2.45 23.34
C TYR A 56 2.41 -2.07 23.10
N ARG A 57 2.12 -0.80 22.81
CA ARG A 57 0.78 -0.33 22.45
C ARG A 57 0.76 0.12 21.00
N SER A 58 -0.22 -0.38 20.24
CA SER A 58 -0.45 0.06 18.86
C SER A 58 -1.04 1.46 18.87
N VAL A 59 -0.37 2.40 18.19
CA VAL A 59 -0.87 3.76 17.99
C VAL A 59 -0.96 4.08 16.50
N TRP A 60 -1.88 4.95 16.14
CA TRP A 60 -1.90 5.57 14.82
C TRP A 60 -0.81 6.64 14.81
N MET A 61 0.20 6.48 13.98
CA MET A 61 1.18 7.54 13.76
C MET A 61 0.73 8.36 12.57
N GLN A 62 0.50 9.65 12.82
CA GLN A 62 0.32 10.59 11.74
C GLN A 62 1.70 10.88 11.16
N ASN A 63 1.91 10.51 9.90
CA ASN A 63 3.12 10.77 9.11
C ASN A 63 3.30 12.26 8.74
N ASN A 64 2.85 13.16 9.62
CA ASN A 64 2.91 14.61 9.43
C ASN A 64 3.61 15.22 10.65
N PRO A 65 4.95 15.12 10.74
CA PRO A 65 5.70 15.91 11.72
C PRO A 65 5.37 17.40 11.51
N ILE A 66 5.44 18.23 12.56
CA ILE A 66 5.07 19.67 12.48
C ILE A 66 5.88 20.38 11.39
N GLU A 67 7.14 19.96 11.24
CA GLU A 67 8.12 20.35 10.24
C GLU A 67 7.63 20.13 8.81
N ARG A 68 6.64 19.25 8.60
CA ARG A 68 6.00 19.02 7.31
C ARG A 68 5.28 20.25 6.77
N ASN A 69 4.79 21.12 7.65
CA ASN A 69 4.10 22.35 7.26
C ASN A 69 5.07 23.53 7.08
N SER A 70 6.38 23.30 7.17
CA SER A 70 7.36 24.35 7.03
C SER A 70 7.51 24.78 5.57
N SER A 71 7.40 26.10 5.35
CA SER A 71 7.68 26.76 4.08
C SER A 71 9.15 27.17 3.92
N THR A 72 10.00 26.86 4.91
CA THR A 72 11.43 27.21 4.92
C THR A 72 12.35 25.99 5.02
N LEU A 73 11.86 24.86 5.56
CA LEU A 73 12.61 23.63 5.67
C LEU A 73 12.39 22.72 4.45
N THR A 74 13.44 21.95 4.15
CA THR A 74 13.44 20.87 3.18
C THR A 74 14.03 19.66 3.86
N SER A 75 13.22 18.63 4.09
CA SER A 75 13.59 17.48 4.93
C SER A 75 13.81 16.18 4.17
N ASN A 76 13.55 16.17 2.87
CA ASN A 76 13.98 15.12 1.96
C ASN A 76 15.01 15.68 0.99
N TRP A 77 15.82 14.82 0.37
CA TRP A 77 16.90 15.16 -0.57
C TRP A 77 16.41 15.83 -1.88
N ARG A 78 15.20 16.42 -1.87
CA ARG A 78 14.46 16.97 -2.99
C ARG A 78 13.83 18.31 -2.63
N SER A 79 13.82 19.20 -3.62
CA SER A 79 12.94 20.37 -3.68
C SER A 79 11.52 19.91 -4.07
N PRO A 80 10.42 20.52 -3.60
CA PRO A 80 10.28 21.82 -2.94
C PRO A 80 10.34 21.78 -1.40
N THR A 81 10.02 22.91 -0.76
CA THR A 81 9.81 23.04 0.68
C THR A 81 8.78 22.03 1.20
N ASN A 82 8.90 21.62 2.46
CA ASN A 82 8.09 20.54 3.03
C ASN A 82 6.57 20.74 2.84
N ASP A 83 6.10 21.97 3.02
CA ASP A 83 4.69 22.36 2.85
C ASP A 83 4.15 22.11 1.42
N LYS A 84 5.03 22.03 0.42
CA LYS A 84 4.68 21.77 -0.99
C LYS A 84 4.97 20.33 -1.41
N THR A 85 5.72 19.57 -0.61
CA THR A 85 6.05 18.18 -0.91
C THR A 85 4.86 17.27 -0.64
N PHE A 86 4.61 16.36 -1.59
CA PHE A 86 3.57 15.34 -1.49
C PHE A 86 4.12 14.13 -0.73
N ALA A 87 3.26 13.41 -0.01
CA ALA A 87 3.68 12.21 0.70
C ALA A 87 3.98 11.06 -0.27
N PHE A 88 3.24 10.91 -1.38
CA PHE A 88 3.68 10.00 -2.43
C PHE A 88 4.80 10.68 -3.24
N ALA A 89 5.99 10.07 -3.22
CA ALA A 89 7.19 10.69 -3.78
C ALA A 89 7.23 10.65 -5.32
N ASN A 90 6.20 10.09 -5.97
CA ASN A 90 6.15 9.77 -7.41
C ASN A 90 7.36 8.98 -7.92
N GLU A 91 7.98 8.25 -7.01
CA GLU A 91 9.08 7.35 -7.32
C GLU A 91 8.71 5.96 -6.86
N VAL A 92 9.04 5.01 -7.71
CA VAL A 92 8.71 3.62 -7.49
C VAL A 92 9.97 2.80 -7.50
N GLU A 93 10.08 1.88 -6.55
CA GLU A 93 11.14 0.89 -6.55
C GLU A 93 10.65 -0.38 -7.22
N GLU A 94 11.34 -0.75 -8.29
CA GLU A 94 11.16 -1.98 -9.03
C GLU A 94 12.32 -2.90 -8.69
N LYS A 95 12.09 -3.89 -7.81
CA LYS A 95 13.17 -4.77 -7.34
C LYS A 95 13.39 -5.96 -8.25
N ALA A 96 12.41 -6.38 -9.06
CA ALA A 96 12.50 -7.61 -9.86
C ALA A 96 13.36 -7.45 -11.14
N GLY A 97 13.43 -6.27 -11.74
CA GLY A 97 14.16 -5.94 -12.96
C GLY A 97 15.48 -5.19 -12.72
N THR A 98 15.71 -4.66 -11.52
CA THR A 98 16.99 -4.02 -11.14
C THR A 98 18.04 -5.01 -10.63
N GLY A 99 17.68 -6.28 -10.38
CA GLY A 99 18.59 -7.39 -10.05
C GLY A 99 19.27 -7.32 -8.67
N LEU A 100 19.39 -6.14 -8.07
CA LEU A 100 19.95 -5.94 -6.74
C LEU A 100 18.90 -6.31 -5.68
N ASN A 101 19.15 -7.40 -4.96
CA ASN A 101 18.31 -7.95 -3.89
C ASN A 101 17.00 -8.64 -4.31
N PHE A 102 16.79 -8.93 -5.61
CA PHE A 102 15.72 -9.84 -6.01
C PHE A 102 16.11 -11.27 -5.64
N ASN A 103 15.49 -11.79 -4.58
CA ASN A 103 15.67 -13.17 -4.17
C ASN A 103 14.35 -13.93 -4.33
N ILE A 104 14.47 -15.13 -4.90
CA ILE A 104 13.43 -16.14 -4.83
C ILE A 104 13.87 -17.08 -3.71
N HIS A 105 13.08 -17.14 -2.65
CA HIS A 105 13.21 -18.11 -1.59
C HIS A 105 12.37 -19.33 -1.96
N ASP A 106 13.01 -20.32 -2.55
CA ASP A 106 12.43 -21.64 -2.70
C ASP A 106 12.45 -22.37 -1.35
N ASN A 107 11.34 -23.02 -1.00
CA ASN A 107 11.19 -23.84 0.20
C ASN A 107 10.99 -23.11 1.55
N TYR A 108 10.67 -21.80 1.56
CA TYR A 108 10.05 -21.22 2.76
C TYR A 108 8.65 -21.81 2.92
N TRP A 109 8.40 -22.57 4.00
CA TRP A 109 7.13 -23.27 4.24
C TRP A 109 6.62 -24.09 3.04
N HIS A 110 7.54 -24.77 2.33
CA HIS A 110 7.25 -25.52 1.09
C HIS A 110 6.60 -24.68 -0.02
N ARG A 111 6.88 -23.37 -0.03
CA ARG A 111 6.40 -22.43 -1.04
C ARG A 111 7.57 -21.66 -1.62
N VAL A 112 7.37 -21.18 -2.84
CA VAL A 112 8.26 -20.24 -3.50
C VAL A 112 7.78 -18.83 -3.14
N PHE A 113 8.65 -18.05 -2.50
CA PHE A 113 8.38 -16.66 -2.18
C PHE A 113 9.36 -15.76 -2.93
N ALA A 114 8.84 -14.74 -3.60
CA ALA A 114 9.68 -13.64 -4.05
C ALA A 114 9.85 -12.65 -2.89
N ALA A 115 11.03 -12.05 -2.77
CA ALA A 115 11.31 -11.04 -1.75
C ALA A 115 10.41 -9.79 -1.89
N PHE A 116 9.79 -9.58 -3.06
CA PHE A 116 8.93 -8.44 -3.36
C PHE A 116 7.77 -8.79 -4.31
N TYR A 117 6.70 -8.00 -4.25
CA TYR A 117 5.55 -8.08 -5.16
C TYR A 117 5.38 -6.75 -5.90
N GLY A 118 5.52 -6.77 -7.23
CA GLY A 118 5.35 -5.59 -8.08
C GLY A 118 6.26 -4.42 -7.71
N TYR A 119 5.76 -3.20 -7.90
CA TYR A 119 6.43 -1.96 -7.47
C TYR A 119 6.18 -1.65 -6.00
N GLN A 120 7.17 -1.04 -5.36
CA GLN A 120 6.98 -0.35 -4.08
C GLN A 120 6.82 1.14 -4.32
N TYR A 121 5.96 1.78 -3.54
CA TYR A 121 5.78 3.23 -3.60
C TYR A 121 6.70 3.85 -2.58
N ASN A 122 7.58 4.74 -3.05
CA ASN A 122 8.32 5.58 -2.13
C ASN A 122 7.37 6.62 -1.55
N ILE A 123 7.38 6.71 -0.23
CA ILE A 123 6.58 7.68 0.51
C ILE A 123 7.48 8.55 1.37
N ASP A 124 7.30 9.85 1.24
CA ASP A 124 7.96 10.89 2.02
C ASP A 124 7.26 11.07 3.37
N PHE A 125 7.98 11.64 4.33
CA PHE A 125 7.48 11.97 5.68
C PHE A 125 6.92 10.77 6.45
N SER A 126 7.45 9.58 6.20
CA SER A 126 6.76 8.34 6.55
C SER A 126 7.64 7.29 7.19
N SER A 127 8.92 7.59 7.45
CA SER A 127 9.82 6.63 8.07
C SER A 127 9.44 6.41 9.52
N LEU A 128 8.76 5.29 9.74
CA LEU A 128 8.60 4.72 11.06
C LEU A 128 9.90 4.03 11.47
N TYR A 129 10.02 3.68 12.74
CA TYR A 129 11.16 2.89 13.22
C TYR A 129 10.95 1.39 12.92
N TYR A 130 11.99 0.57 13.14
CA TYR A 130 11.94 -0.87 12.87
C TYR A 130 10.77 -1.56 13.57
N GLY A 131 10.11 -2.50 12.87
CA GLY A 131 8.93 -3.22 13.38
C GLY A 131 7.59 -2.70 12.87
N ALA A 132 7.59 -1.65 12.04
CA ALA A 132 6.39 -1.10 11.42
C ALA A 132 5.86 -1.91 10.24
N SER A 133 6.69 -2.79 9.68
CA SER A 133 6.34 -3.57 8.50
C SER A 133 5.08 -4.40 8.74
N GLY A 134 4.15 -4.37 7.79
CA GLY A 134 2.82 -4.95 7.93
C GLY A 134 1.73 -3.95 8.30
N SER A 135 2.09 -2.72 8.71
CA SER A 135 1.12 -1.66 8.99
C SER A 135 0.32 -1.26 7.75
N LEU A 136 -0.94 -0.93 7.93
CA LEU A 136 -1.84 -0.57 6.83
C LEU A 136 -1.66 0.91 6.44
N ALA A 137 -1.50 1.20 5.16
CA ALA A 137 -1.36 2.56 4.63
C ALA A 137 -2.68 3.09 4.07
N TYR A 138 -3.00 4.34 4.41
CA TYR A 138 -4.17 5.08 3.92
C TYR A 138 -3.75 6.36 3.22
N ASN A 139 -4.49 6.76 2.17
CA ASN A 139 -4.33 8.11 1.62
C ASN A 139 -5.11 9.16 2.43
N GLU A 140 -4.94 10.44 2.08
CA GLU A 140 -5.65 11.57 2.67
C GLU A 140 -7.18 11.47 2.62
N PHE A 141 -7.73 10.65 1.71
CA PHE A 141 -9.17 10.41 1.55
C PHE A 141 -9.69 9.24 2.42
N GLY A 142 -8.79 8.54 3.13
CA GLY A 142 -9.12 7.38 3.95
C GLY A 142 -9.31 6.08 3.18
N GLN A 143 -8.84 6.01 1.93
CA GLN A 143 -8.79 4.76 1.17
C GLN A 143 -7.55 3.97 1.59
N MET A 144 -7.68 2.65 1.74
CA MET A 144 -6.55 1.75 1.94
C MET A 144 -5.76 1.65 0.63
N ILE A 145 -4.47 1.95 0.67
CA ILE A 145 -3.64 2.04 -0.54
C ILE A 145 -2.50 1.02 -0.58
N GLY A 146 -2.09 0.48 0.56
CA GLY A 146 -1.04 -0.53 0.62
C GLY A 146 -0.67 -0.98 2.02
N ILE A 147 0.41 -1.74 2.09
CA ILE A 147 1.04 -2.22 3.33
C ILE A 147 2.42 -1.57 3.43
N TYR A 148 2.69 -0.90 4.54
CA TYR A 148 4.00 -0.42 4.90
C TYR A 148 4.99 -1.58 5.01
N ASN A 149 6.09 -1.54 4.25
CA ASN A 149 6.96 -2.71 4.15
C ASN A 149 8.46 -2.40 4.23
N ASN A 150 8.88 -1.12 4.18
CA ASN A 150 10.28 -0.78 4.39
C ASN A 150 10.50 0.59 5.02
N VAL A 151 11.63 0.73 5.71
CA VAL A 151 12.13 1.96 6.34
C VAL A 151 13.48 2.32 5.72
N LYS A 152 13.95 3.56 5.89
CA LYS A 152 15.36 3.88 5.62
C LYS A 152 16.27 3.17 6.63
N SER A 153 17.45 2.75 6.19
CA SER A 153 18.42 1.99 7.00
C SER A 153 19.06 2.76 8.16
N ASN A 154 18.90 4.08 8.22
CA ASN A 154 19.44 4.96 9.27
C ASN A 154 18.32 5.85 9.83
N VAL A 155 17.22 5.25 10.28
CA VAL A 155 16.08 5.99 10.86
C VAL A 155 16.18 6.03 12.40
N GLU A 156 15.95 7.19 12.98
CA GLU A 156 15.81 7.34 14.44
C GLU A 156 14.34 7.20 14.85
N PHE A 157 14.09 6.68 16.05
CA PHE A 157 12.72 6.56 16.55
C PHE A 157 12.08 7.96 16.66
N GLY A 158 10.98 8.16 15.94
CA GLY A 158 10.27 9.45 15.90
C GLY A 158 10.72 10.40 14.79
N ASP A 159 11.77 10.08 14.03
CA ASP A 159 12.13 10.85 12.83
C ASP A 159 11.21 10.47 11.66
N LEU A 160 10.05 11.11 11.64
CA LEU A 160 9.08 10.96 10.57
C LEU A 160 9.45 11.72 9.31
N LEU A 161 10.59 12.42 9.23
CA LEU A 161 10.91 13.22 8.04
C LEU A 161 11.49 12.39 6.90
N GLN A 162 12.05 11.24 7.21
CA GLN A 162 12.67 10.35 6.24
C GLN A 162 11.64 9.68 5.33
N SER A 163 12.14 9.13 4.22
CA SER A 163 11.35 8.31 3.31
C SER A 163 11.16 6.87 3.82
N ALA A 164 10.15 6.21 3.29
CA ALA A 164 9.79 4.82 3.52
C ALA A 164 9.16 4.22 2.26
N THR A 165 8.73 2.96 2.33
CA THR A 165 7.99 2.34 1.21
C THR A 165 6.73 1.61 1.65
N ILE A 166 5.75 1.58 0.73
CA ILE A 166 4.56 0.73 0.82
C ILE A 166 4.49 -0.21 -0.38
N ALA A 167 4.07 -1.45 -0.15
CA ALA A 167 3.56 -2.33 -1.20
C ALA A 167 2.09 -1.99 -1.46
N PRO A 168 1.72 -1.54 -2.67
CA PRO A 168 0.34 -1.18 -2.95
C PRO A 168 -0.55 -2.44 -2.98
N PHE A 169 -1.83 -2.26 -2.65
CA PHE A 169 -2.79 -3.36 -2.78
C PHE A 169 -3.18 -3.66 -4.22
N LEU A 170 -3.03 -2.67 -5.10
CA LEU A 170 -3.54 -2.69 -6.46
C LEU A 170 -2.44 -2.24 -7.41
N GLN A 171 -2.28 -3.00 -8.48
CA GLN A 171 -1.71 -2.53 -9.73
C GLN A 171 -2.78 -2.72 -10.80
N SER A 172 -3.42 -1.63 -11.22
CA SER A 172 -4.66 -1.67 -11.98
C SER A 172 -4.49 -2.14 -13.42
N ASP A 173 -3.26 -2.21 -13.94
CA ASP A 173 -2.96 -2.73 -15.27
C ASP A 173 -1.54 -3.30 -15.33
N ASN A 174 -1.22 -3.96 -16.43
CA ASN A 174 0.13 -4.40 -16.75
C ASN A 174 1.03 -3.18 -16.99
N ILE A 175 2.23 -3.20 -16.41
CA ILE A 175 3.22 -2.14 -16.60
C ILE A 175 4.41 -2.75 -17.33
N LYS A 176 4.82 -2.12 -18.44
CA LYS A 176 5.98 -2.54 -19.23
C LYS A 176 7.24 -1.84 -18.72
N VAL A 177 8.27 -2.63 -18.42
CA VAL A 177 9.58 -2.15 -17.94
C VAL A 177 10.67 -2.72 -18.82
N GLY A 178 11.21 -1.90 -19.72
CA GLY A 178 12.11 -2.40 -20.76
C GLY A 178 11.42 -3.51 -21.58
N ASN A 179 11.97 -4.72 -21.50
CA ASN A 179 11.42 -5.91 -22.17
C ASN A 179 10.51 -6.77 -21.28
N ASN A 180 10.41 -6.45 -19.99
CA ASN A 180 9.61 -7.21 -19.03
C ASN A 180 8.21 -6.60 -18.85
N ILE A 181 7.27 -7.42 -18.41
CA ILE A 181 5.92 -7.01 -18.04
C ILE A 181 5.70 -7.37 -16.57
N ILE A 182 5.35 -6.37 -15.77
CA ILE A 182 4.85 -6.57 -14.42
C ILE A 182 3.33 -6.65 -14.53
N TYR A 183 2.76 -7.82 -14.28
CA TYR A 183 1.35 -8.07 -14.48
C TYR A 183 0.47 -7.39 -13.42
N ALA A 184 -0.71 -6.95 -13.85
CA ALA A 184 -1.75 -6.39 -12.98
C ALA A 184 -2.10 -7.35 -11.85
N TYR A 185 -2.39 -6.80 -10.67
CA TYR A 185 -2.86 -7.56 -9.51
C TYR A 185 -3.75 -6.71 -8.61
N ASN A 186 -4.54 -7.38 -7.79
CA ASN A 186 -5.26 -6.80 -6.67
C ASN A 186 -5.21 -7.76 -5.48
N LEU A 187 -4.39 -7.43 -4.47
CA LEU A 187 -4.15 -8.26 -3.29
C LEU A 187 -5.41 -8.41 -2.41
N ILE A 188 -6.33 -7.44 -2.47
CA ILE A 188 -7.59 -7.50 -1.71
C ILE A 188 -8.65 -8.29 -2.48
N ASP A 189 -8.83 -7.97 -3.77
CA ASP A 189 -9.88 -8.53 -4.61
C ASP A 189 -9.43 -8.73 -6.07
N GLY A 190 -8.82 -9.88 -6.32
CA GLY A 190 -8.33 -10.32 -7.63
C GLY A 190 -9.30 -11.27 -8.34
N THR A 191 -10.60 -11.20 -8.02
CA THR A 191 -11.62 -12.13 -8.54
C THR A 191 -11.88 -11.96 -10.04
N ASP A 192 -11.72 -10.75 -10.58
CA ASP A 192 -11.81 -10.52 -12.02
C ASP A 192 -10.56 -11.09 -12.74
N LYS A 193 -10.66 -12.32 -13.23
CA LYS A 193 -9.59 -13.00 -13.96
C LYS A 193 -9.44 -12.56 -15.41
N THR A 194 -10.37 -11.76 -15.93
CA THR A 194 -10.18 -11.11 -17.23
C THR A 194 -9.11 -10.01 -17.10
N LYS A 195 -9.08 -9.34 -15.94
CA LYS A 195 -8.11 -8.30 -15.59
C LYS A 195 -6.85 -8.87 -14.90
N TYR A 196 -6.99 -9.73 -13.91
CA TYR A 196 -5.90 -10.25 -13.08
C TYR A 196 -5.56 -11.71 -13.41
N LYS A 197 -5.41 -12.03 -14.70
CA LYS A 197 -5.24 -13.39 -15.23
C LYS A 197 -4.10 -14.18 -14.58
N TYR A 198 -2.99 -13.52 -14.27
CA TYR A 198 -1.78 -14.17 -13.73
C TYR A 198 -1.74 -14.20 -12.21
N GLN A 199 -2.69 -13.56 -11.53
CA GLN A 199 -2.79 -13.60 -10.07
C GLN A 199 -3.51 -14.88 -9.62
N LYS A 200 -2.78 -15.74 -8.89
CA LYS A 200 -3.30 -17.02 -8.38
C LYS A 200 -4.44 -16.86 -7.37
N SER A 201 -4.32 -15.91 -6.45
CA SER A 201 -5.32 -15.64 -5.41
C SER A 201 -5.17 -14.25 -4.82
N SER A 202 -6.26 -13.71 -4.30
CA SER A 202 -6.36 -12.51 -3.46
C SER A 202 -6.88 -12.85 -2.06
N PHE A 203 -6.88 -11.87 -1.17
CA PHE A 203 -7.49 -12.00 0.16
C PHE A 203 -8.94 -12.47 0.08
N ARG A 204 -9.78 -11.84 -0.74
CA ARG A 204 -11.19 -12.25 -0.94
C ARG A 204 -11.30 -13.68 -1.45
N GLU A 205 -10.54 -14.06 -2.47
CA GLU A 205 -10.60 -15.42 -3.02
C GLU A 205 -10.17 -16.47 -1.98
N ASN A 206 -9.19 -16.14 -1.14
CA ASN A 206 -8.79 -17.02 -0.04
C ASN A 206 -9.90 -17.12 1.01
N LEU A 207 -10.54 -16.00 1.38
CA LEU A 207 -11.68 -16.04 2.30
C LEU A 207 -12.82 -16.90 1.75
N GLN A 208 -13.16 -16.77 0.47
CA GLN A 208 -14.19 -17.59 -0.18
C GLN A 208 -13.84 -19.09 -0.18
N LYS A 209 -12.56 -19.44 -0.33
CA LYS A 209 -12.10 -20.85 -0.27
C LYS A 209 -12.09 -21.41 1.15
N LEU A 210 -11.70 -20.59 2.12
CA LEU A 210 -11.54 -21.00 3.52
C LEU A 210 -12.88 -21.01 4.27
N TYR A 211 -13.76 -20.06 3.94
CA TYR A 211 -15.05 -19.83 4.57
C TYR A 211 -16.12 -19.67 3.49
N PRO A 212 -16.45 -20.74 2.74
CA PRO A 212 -17.42 -20.67 1.63
C PRO A 212 -18.82 -20.22 2.08
N ASN A 213 -19.18 -20.49 3.33
CA ASN A 213 -20.44 -20.07 3.96
C ASN A 213 -20.25 -18.84 4.88
N GLY A 214 -19.09 -18.18 4.82
CA GLY A 214 -18.73 -17.11 5.75
C GLY A 214 -18.71 -17.60 7.20
N PHE A 215 -19.25 -16.78 8.10
CA PHE A 215 -19.42 -17.07 9.54
C PHE A 215 -20.89 -17.30 9.91
N SER A 216 -21.71 -17.68 8.93
CA SER A 216 -23.16 -17.87 9.12
C SER A 216 -23.49 -19.09 10.00
N ASP A 217 -22.53 -19.98 10.19
CA ASP A 217 -22.56 -21.11 11.12
C ASP A 217 -22.19 -20.72 12.56
N GLY A 218 -21.88 -19.44 12.82
CA GLY A 218 -21.47 -18.96 14.13
C GLY A 218 -20.04 -19.33 14.52
N LEU A 219 -19.22 -19.85 13.60
CA LEU A 219 -17.81 -20.10 13.86
C LEU A 219 -17.10 -18.79 14.23
N LYS A 220 -16.44 -18.82 15.39
CA LYS A 220 -15.59 -17.73 15.89
C LYS A 220 -14.11 -18.04 15.75
N SER A 221 -13.77 -19.09 15.01
CA SER A 221 -12.41 -19.51 14.75
C SER A 221 -12.01 -19.17 13.32
N THR A 222 -10.72 -18.92 13.13
CA THR A 222 -10.07 -18.87 11.82
C THR A 222 -9.02 -19.97 11.72
N LYS A 223 -8.47 -20.19 10.52
CA LYS A 223 -7.27 -21.01 10.34
C LYS A 223 -6.04 -20.57 11.16
N LEU A 224 -6.05 -19.36 11.71
CA LEU A 224 -4.92 -18.80 12.48
C LEU A 224 -5.23 -18.67 13.98
N PHE A 225 -6.50 -18.65 14.37
CA PHE A 225 -6.93 -18.38 15.74
C PHE A 225 -8.16 -19.20 16.07
N ASP A 226 -8.07 -20.04 17.10
CA ASP A 226 -9.17 -20.91 17.51
C ASP A 226 -10.32 -20.13 18.19
N ASP A 227 -10.07 -18.92 18.69
CA ASP A 227 -11.09 -18.03 19.23
C ASP A 227 -10.70 -16.55 19.01
N ILE A 228 -11.48 -15.83 18.19
CA ILE A 228 -11.18 -14.45 17.79
C ILE A 228 -11.70 -13.44 18.82
N PHE A 229 -12.55 -13.84 19.78
CA PHE A 229 -13.30 -12.92 20.64
C PHE A 229 -13.07 -13.10 22.15
N ASN A 230 -11.98 -13.74 22.57
CA ASN A 230 -11.57 -13.79 23.99
C ASN A 230 -10.72 -12.58 24.39
#